data_AF-A0A6G2QKG5-F1
#
_entry.id   AF-A0A6G2QKG5-F1
#
_cell.length_a   1.000
_cell.length_b   1.000
_cell.length_c   1.000
_cell.angle_alpha   90.00
_cell.angle_beta   90.00
_cell.angle_gamma   90.00
#
_symmetry.space_group_name_H-M   'P 1'
#
loop_
_entity.id
_entity.type
_entity.pdbx_description
1 polymer ?
#
loop_
_entity_poly.entity_id
_entity_poly.type
_entity_poly.pdbx_seq_one_letter_code
_entity_poly.pdbx_strand_id
1 'polypeptide(L)'
;AAAEARAADLAVRNRLARELHDCVGHALSAVTLQAGAARRVLDADPEFVREALAAIEETTRRTVGELDTVLGVLRDGDGPGTAPAPTLAADLDGLLRRTRAGGLTVTAEVAAPLEALPPVLSREAYRIVQEGLSNALRHAGEGAGVAVRVEVRAGHLELTVDNPLPSVPATRSGGGHGLPGIESRARVLGGTAHAGPVRDTWRLHVRLPLRATL
;
A
#
# COMPACT_ATOMS: atom_id res chain seq x y z
N ALA A 1 5.59 22.13 -26.95
CA ALA A 1 6.27 21.04 -26.21
C ALA A 1 6.23 21.22 -24.69
N ALA A 2 7.11 22.00 -24.05
CA ALA A 2 7.18 22.07 -22.57
C ALA A 2 6.02 22.81 -21.88
N ALA A 3 5.36 23.75 -22.57
CA ALA A 3 4.14 24.40 -22.08
C ALA A 3 2.91 23.48 -22.21
N GLU A 4 2.81 22.74 -23.31
CA GLU A 4 1.75 21.74 -23.52
C GLU A 4 1.86 20.56 -22.55
N ALA A 5 3.08 20.09 -22.25
CA ALA A 5 3.32 19.06 -21.25
C ALA A 5 2.90 19.50 -19.84
N ARG A 6 3.18 20.76 -19.47
CA ARG A 6 2.73 21.33 -18.17
C ARG A 6 1.21 21.52 -18.11
N ALA A 7 0.58 21.93 -19.21
CA ALA A 7 -0.88 22.07 -19.27
C ALA A 7 -1.59 20.70 -19.19
N ALA A 8 -1.04 19.67 -19.85
CA ALA A 8 -1.55 18.31 -19.78
C ALA A 8 -1.43 17.72 -18.36
N ASP A 9 -0.30 17.93 -17.69
CA ASP A 9 -0.08 17.50 -16.31
C ASP A 9 -1.06 18.17 -15.32
N LEU A 10 -1.24 19.49 -15.41
CA LEU A 10 -2.22 20.22 -14.59
C LEU A 10 -3.67 19.77 -14.84
N ALA A 11 -4.02 19.41 -16.07
CA ALA A 11 -5.34 18.89 -16.41
C ALA A 11 -5.60 17.52 -15.77
N VAL A 12 -4.60 16.63 -15.77
CA VAL A 12 -4.66 15.32 -15.12
C VAL A 12 -4.79 15.48 -13.60
N ARG A 13 -3.98 16.34 -12.99
CA ARG A 13 -4.05 16.60 -11.54
C ARG A 13 -5.40 17.15 -11.09
N ASN A 14 -5.96 18.11 -11.83
CA ASN A 14 -7.27 18.66 -11.55
C ASN A 14 -8.40 17.63 -11.72
N ARG A 15 -8.25 16.69 -12.64
CA ARG A 15 -9.19 15.57 -12.80
C ARG A 15 -9.10 14.62 -11.60
N LEU A 16 -7.90 14.21 -11.23
CA LEU A 16 -7.64 13.33 -10.08
C LEU A 16 -8.14 13.94 -8.76
N ALA A 17 -7.93 15.24 -8.54
CA ALA A 17 -8.44 15.94 -7.35
C ALA A 17 -9.98 15.92 -7.27
N ARG A 18 -10.66 16.01 -8.42
CA ARG A 18 -12.13 15.91 -8.49
C ARG A 18 -12.62 14.50 -8.23
N GLU A 19 -12.00 13.50 -8.87
CA GLU A 19 -12.30 12.08 -8.63
C GLU A 19 -12.09 11.68 -7.16
N LEU A 20 -11.05 12.23 -6.51
CA LEU A 20 -10.83 12.08 -5.08
C LEU A 20 -11.94 12.71 -4.24
N HIS A 21 -12.32 13.95 -4.54
CA HIS A 21 -13.36 14.65 -3.81
C HIS A 21 -14.70 13.90 -3.91
N ASP A 22 -15.03 13.40 -5.09
CA ASP A 22 -16.26 12.67 -5.35
C ASP A 22 -16.27 11.32 -4.60
N CYS A 23 -15.17 10.55 -4.66
CA CYS A 23 -15.04 9.29 -3.93
C CYS A 23 -15.16 9.48 -2.41
N VAL A 24 -14.41 10.42 -1.83
CA VAL A 24 -14.44 10.71 -0.39
C VAL A 24 -15.82 11.22 0.03
N GLY A 25 -16.43 12.11 -0.76
CA GLY A 25 -17.76 12.63 -0.50
C GLY A 25 -18.82 11.53 -0.48
N HIS A 26 -18.75 10.58 -1.43
CA HIS A 26 -19.67 9.45 -1.48
C HIS A 26 -19.49 8.51 -0.28
N ALA A 27 -18.24 8.19 0.06
CA ALA A 27 -17.91 7.32 1.17
C ALA A 27 -18.37 7.89 2.52
N LEU A 28 -18.11 9.18 2.77
CA LEU A 28 -18.54 9.85 3.99
C LEU A 28 -20.08 9.94 4.10
N SER A 29 -20.77 10.13 2.97
CA SER A 29 -22.23 10.10 2.92
C SER A 29 -22.79 8.73 3.30
N ALA A 30 -22.21 7.65 2.76
CA ALA A 30 -22.57 6.28 3.09
C ALA A 30 -22.33 5.95 4.58
N VAL A 31 -21.15 6.30 5.11
CA VAL A 31 -20.80 6.12 6.53
C VAL A 31 -21.78 6.87 7.43
N THR A 32 -22.11 8.12 7.10
CA THR A 32 -23.05 8.94 7.88
C THR A 32 -24.44 8.33 7.89
N LEU A 33 -24.91 7.83 6.74
CA LEU A 33 -26.21 7.17 6.62
C LEU A 33 -26.27 5.88 7.45
N GLN A 34 -25.25 5.03 7.33
CA GLN A 34 -25.15 3.76 8.06
C GLN A 34 -25.05 3.97 9.57
N ALA A 35 -24.23 4.94 10.02
CA ALA A 35 -24.11 5.29 11.43
C ALA A 35 -25.44 5.86 11.98
N GLY A 36 -26.14 6.66 11.16
CA GLY A 36 -27.46 7.17 11.50
C GLY A 36 -28.52 6.07 11.63
N ALA A 37 -28.50 5.07 10.74
CA ALA A 37 -29.40 3.92 10.78
C ALA A 37 -29.12 3.04 12.02
N ALA A 38 -27.86 2.68 12.25
CA ALA A 38 -27.45 1.88 13.40
C ALA A 38 -27.86 2.54 14.73
N ARG A 39 -27.68 3.86 14.85
CA ARG A 39 -28.07 4.60 16.06
C ARG A 39 -29.57 4.54 16.37
N ARG A 40 -30.44 4.43 15.37
CA ARG A 40 -31.89 4.38 15.57
C ARG A 40 -32.38 3.03 16.12
N VAL A 41 -31.63 1.97 15.87
CA VAL A 41 -32.03 0.60 16.22
C VAL A 41 -31.08 -0.04 17.24
N LEU A 42 -30.26 0.77 17.91
CA LEU A 42 -29.17 0.32 18.78
C LEU A 42 -29.60 -0.75 19.80
N ASP A 43 -30.74 -0.53 20.47
CA ASP A 43 -31.27 -1.44 21.49
C ASP A 43 -32.28 -2.47 20.93
N ALA A 44 -32.76 -2.26 19.71
CA ALA A 44 -33.85 -3.04 19.11
C ALA A 44 -33.35 -4.13 18.16
N ASP A 45 -32.24 -3.89 17.45
CA ASP A 45 -31.66 -4.81 16.49
C ASP A 45 -30.12 -4.79 16.52
N PRO A 46 -29.51 -5.49 17.49
CA PRO A 46 -28.04 -5.55 17.62
C PRO A 46 -27.33 -6.26 16.46
N GLU A 47 -28.02 -7.12 15.70
CA GLU A 47 -27.45 -7.76 14.51
C GLU A 47 -27.27 -6.72 13.40
N PHE A 48 -28.31 -5.94 13.10
CA PHE A 48 -28.23 -4.85 12.12
C PHE A 48 -27.15 -3.83 12.49
N VAL A 49 -27.00 -3.50 13.78
CA VAL A 49 -25.93 -2.60 14.24
C VAL A 49 -24.55 -3.15 13.90
N ARG A 50 -24.31 -4.45 14.11
CA ARG A 50 -23.04 -5.09 13.78
C ARG A 50 -22.77 -5.08 12.28
N GLU A 51 -23.77 -5.36 11.46
CA GLU A 51 -23.66 -5.27 10.00
C GLU A 51 -23.34 -3.85 9.53
N ALA A 52 -24.02 -2.85 10.09
CA ALA A 52 -23.78 -1.45 9.77
C ALA A 52 -22.36 -1.00 10.15
N LEU A 53 -21.84 -1.44 11.31
CA LEU A 53 -20.47 -1.15 11.73
C LEU A 53 -19.43 -1.82 10.81
N ALA A 54 -19.64 -3.08 10.42
CA ALA A 54 -18.76 -3.77 9.47
C ALA A 54 -18.73 -3.06 8.11
N ALA A 55 -19.89 -2.60 7.62
CA ALA A 55 -19.98 -1.87 6.35
C ALA A 55 -19.31 -0.49 6.40
N ILE A 56 -19.40 0.21 7.54
CA ILE A 56 -18.67 1.47 7.79
C ILE A 56 -17.16 1.22 7.76
N GLU A 57 -16.70 0.17 8.43
CA GLU A 57 -15.27 -0.19 8.49
C GLU A 57 -14.73 -0.53 7.09
N GLU A 58 -15.47 -1.36 6.33
CA GLU A 58 -15.12 -1.72 4.96
C GLU A 58 -15.04 -0.48 4.04
N THR A 59 -16.04 0.40 4.13
CA THR A 59 -16.08 1.64 3.35
C THR A 59 -14.93 2.55 3.66
N THR A 60 -14.62 2.72 4.95
CA THR A 60 -13.51 3.55 5.40
C THR A 60 -12.17 3.01 4.93
N ARG A 61 -11.92 1.69 5.07
CA ARG A 61 -10.69 1.04 4.60
C ARG A 61 -10.50 1.19 3.09
N ARG A 62 -11.55 0.99 2.30
CA ARG A 62 -11.52 1.12 0.85
C ARG A 62 -11.15 2.54 0.43
N THR A 63 -11.82 3.55 1.00
CA THR A 63 -11.56 4.96 0.69
C THR A 63 -10.15 5.41 1.07
N VAL A 64 -9.61 4.93 2.19
CA VAL A 64 -8.21 5.20 2.55
C VAL A 64 -7.23 4.58 1.54
N GLY A 65 -7.49 3.36 1.06
CA GLY A 65 -6.67 2.72 0.03
C GLY A 65 -6.71 3.45 -1.32
N GLU A 66 -7.88 3.93 -1.73
CA GLU A 66 -8.04 4.74 -2.95
C GLU A 66 -7.34 6.09 -2.83
N LEU A 67 -7.46 6.76 -1.68
CA LEU A 67 -6.74 8.00 -1.37
C LEU A 67 -5.22 7.80 -1.45
N ASP A 68 -4.69 6.75 -0.83
CA ASP A 68 -3.26 6.45 -0.86
C ASP A 68 -2.75 6.15 -2.29
N THR A 69 -3.58 5.51 -3.11
CA THR A 69 -3.26 5.23 -4.52
C THR A 69 -3.15 6.51 -5.33
N VAL A 70 -4.15 7.40 -5.24
CA VAL A 70 -4.14 8.66 -6.00
C VAL A 70 -3.10 9.64 -5.47
N LEU A 71 -2.92 9.73 -4.13
CA LEU A 71 -1.83 10.50 -3.54
C LEU A 71 -0.45 9.92 -3.92
N GLY A 72 -0.34 8.61 -4.13
CA GLY A 72 0.83 7.98 -4.73
C GLY A 72 1.15 8.55 -6.10
N VAL A 73 0.17 8.54 -7.01
CA VAL A 73 0.29 9.05 -8.39
C VAL A 73 0.57 10.55 -8.44
N LEU A 74 -0.07 11.35 -7.58
CA LEU A 74 0.17 12.80 -7.50
C LEU A 74 1.55 13.13 -6.94
N ARG A 75 2.12 12.27 -6.07
CA ARG A 75 3.47 12.46 -5.49
C ARG A 75 4.60 12.07 -6.43
N ASP A 76 4.36 11.14 -7.37
CA ASP A 76 5.36 10.73 -8.36
C ASP A 76 5.59 11.79 -9.46
N GLY A 77 4.72 12.81 -9.56
CA GLY A 77 4.79 13.89 -10.55
C GLY A 77 5.33 15.24 -10.06
N ASP A 78 5.62 15.43 -8.77
CA ASP A 78 5.90 16.75 -8.19
C ASP A 78 7.36 17.00 -7.77
N GLY A 79 7.91 18.09 -8.31
CA GLY A 79 9.16 18.72 -7.88
C GLY A 79 9.07 19.38 -6.49
N PRO A 80 10.13 20.05 -6.03
CA PRO A 80 10.42 20.28 -4.62
C PRO A 80 9.41 21.22 -3.96
N GLY A 81 8.69 20.71 -2.95
CA GLY A 81 7.71 21.48 -2.15
C GLY A 81 6.76 20.64 -1.30
N THR A 82 6.63 19.34 -1.56
CA THR A 82 5.87 18.41 -0.72
C THR A 82 6.72 17.90 0.46
N ALA A 83 6.07 17.51 1.56
CA ALA A 83 6.73 16.78 2.65
C ALA A 83 7.64 15.67 2.06
N PRO A 84 8.85 15.47 2.61
CA PRO A 84 9.83 14.57 2.03
C PRO A 84 9.20 13.20 1.78
N ALA A 85 9.41 12.66 0.58
CA ALA A 85 8.87 11.37 0.20
C ALA A 85 9.29 10.30 1.23
N PRO A 86 8.37 9.42 1.64
CA PRO A 86 8.61 8.50 2.73
C PRO A 86 9.76 7.55 2.43
N THR A 87 10.51 7.19 3.45
CA THR A 87 11.73 6.39 3.39
C THR A 87 11.63 5.19 4.31
N LEU A 88 12.39 4.13 4.04
CA LEU A 88 12.42 2.99 4.96
C LEU A 88 12.85 3.40 6.38
N ALA A 89 13.86 4.27 6.48
CA ALA A 89 14.39 4.69 7.77
C ALA A 89 13.37 5.45 8.63
N ALA A 90 12.61 6.37 8.03
CA ALA A 90 11.70 7.23 8.78
C ALA A 90 10.29 6.64 8.95
N ASP A 91 9.81 5.86 7.97
CA ASP A 91 8.37 5.61 7.82
C ASP A 91 7.97 4.14 7.96
N LEU A 92 8.92 3.19 7.97
CA LEU A 92 8.64 1.76 8.03
C LEU A 92 7.82 1.39 9.28
N ASP A 93 8.18 1.88 10.46
CA ASP A 93 7.45 1.59 11.69
C ASP A 93 6.01 2.09 11.66
N GLY A 94 5.80 3.27 11.07
CA GLY A 94 4.46 3.83 10.88
C GLY A 94 3.62 2.98 9.94
N LEU A 95 4.22 2.51 8.84
CA LEU A 95 3.59 1.60 7.90
C LEU A 95 3.19 0.28 8.57
N LEU A 96 4.12 -0.36 9.30
CA LEU A 96 3.86 -1.62 10.02
C LEU A 96 2.74 -1.48 11.06
N ARG A 97 2.72 -0.38 11.83
CA ARG A 97 1.64 -0.10 12.79
C ARG A 97 0.28 0.02 12.11
N ARG A 98 0.20 0.75 10.99
CA ARG A 98 -1.05 0.89 10.23
C ARG A 98 -1.52 -0.43 9.65
N THR A 99 -0.61 -1.25 9.12
CA THR A 99 -0.95 -2.58 8.61
C THR A 99 -1.48 -3.49 9.71
N ARG A 100 -0.90 -3.44 10.92
CA ARG A 100 -1.43 -4.17 12.09
C ARG A 100 -2.83 -3.71 12.48
N ALA A 101 -3.05 -2.39 12.52
CA ALA A 101 -4.38 -1.81 12.77
C ALA A 101 -5.40 -2.19 11.67
N GLY A 102 -4.93 -2.54 10.47
CA GLY A 102 -5.75 -3.04 9.36
C GLY A 102 -6.18 -4.51 9.50
N GLY A 103 -5.78 -5.21 10.57
CA GLY A 103 -6.23 -6.57 10.88
C GLY A 103 -5.23 -7.69 10.58
N LEU A 104 -3.98 -7.36 10.21
CA LEU A 104 -2.93 -8.37 10.01
C LEU A 104 -2.02 -8.51 11.23
N THR A 105 -1.52 -9.72 11.46
CA THR A 105 -0.46 -9.97 12.45
C THR A 105 0.90 -9.79 11.77
N VAL A 106 1.51 -8.60 11.87
CA VAL A 106 2.76 -8.30 11.16
C VAL A 106 4.00 -8.46 12.05
N THR A 107 4.93 -9.33 11.66
CA THR A 107 6.29 -9.41 12.21
C THR A 107 7.28 -8.74 11.24
N ALA A 108 8.30 -8.07 11.77
CA ALA A 108 9.31 -7.39 10.97
C ALA A 108 10.72 -7.65 11.51
N GLU A 109 11.61 -8.08 10.63
CA GLU A 109 13.03 -8.26 10.88
C GLU A 109 13.81 -7.26 10.01
N VAL A 110 14.49 -6.30 10.65
CA VAL A 110 15.30 -5.29 9.97
C VAL A 110 16.76 -5.50 10.32
N ALA A 111 17.51 -6.07 9.39
CA ALA A 111 18.95 -6.31 9.46
C ALA A 111 19.68 -5.49 8.37
N ALA A 112 19.38 -4.18 8.32
CA ALA A 112 19.92 -3.26 7.34
C ALA A 112 20.17 -1.89 8.01
N PRO A 113 21.28 -1.18 7.68
CA PRO A 113 21.51 0.18 8.13
C PRO A 113 20.65 1.15 7.30
N LEU A 114 19.37 1.29 7.65
CA LEU A 114 18.37 2.00 6.83
C LEU A 114 18.72 3.48 6.60
N GLU A 115 19.36 4.12 7.59
CA GLU A 115 19.80 5.52 7.55
C GLU A 115 20.96 5.72 6.57
N ALA A 116 21.72 4.66 6.27
CA ALA A 116 22.86 4.70 5.35
C ALA A 116 22.48 4.33 3.90
N LEU A 117 21.21 4.01 3.64
CA LEU A 117 20.75 3.69 2.29
C LEU A 117 20.75 4.93 1.40
N PRO A 118 21.12 4.81 0.11
CA PRO A 118 20.93 5.89 -0.85
C PRO A 118 19.49 6.40 -0.84
N PRO A 119 19.24 7.72 -0.89
CA PRO A 119 17.89 8.27 -0.73
C PRO A 119 16.87 7.72 -1.74
N VAL A 120 17.27 7.52 -3.00
CA VAL A 120 16.42 6.93 -4.03
C VAL A 120 16.06 5.49 -3.68
N LEU A 121 17.06 4.68 -3.30
CA LEU A 121 16.86 3.29 -2.91
C LEU A 121 15.92 3.17 -1.70
N SER A 122 16.10 4.03 -0.69
CA SER A 122 15.27 4.02 0.52
C SER A 122 13.81 4.34 0.23
N ARG A 123 13.52 5.28 -0.68
CA ARG A 123 12.15 5.62 -1.11
C ARG A 123 11.50 4.49 -1.89
N GLU A 124 12.20 3.95 -2.88
CA GLU A 124 11.65 2.89 -3.72
C GLU A 124 11.44 1.60 -2.91
N ALA A 125 12.37 1.27 -2.02
CA ALA A 125 12.23 0.15 -1.12
C ALA A 125 11.03 0.32 -0.16
N TYR A 126 10.80 1.53 0.37
CA TYR A 126 9.60 1.82 1.16
C TYR A 126 8.32 1.58 0.35
N ARG A 127 8.27 2.05 -0.89
CA ARG A 127 7.10 1.84 -1.78
C ARG A 127 6.85 0.37 -2.09
N ILE A 128 7.92 -0.41 -2.26
CA ILE A 128 7.83 -1.85 -2.50
C ILE A 128 7.25 -2.57 -1.27
N VAL A 129 7.74 -2.24 -0.07
CA VAL A 129 7.18 -2.80 1.17
C VAL A 129 5.73 -2.38 1.37
N GLN A 130 5.39 -1.12 1.07
CA GLN A 130 4.02 -0.61 1.12
C GLN A 130 3.08 -1.40 0.21
N GLU A 131 3.47 -1.61 -1.05
CA GLU A 131 2.66 -2.38 -2.00
C GLU A 131 2.56 -3.86 -1.58
N GLY A 132 3.65 -4.45 -1.08
CA GLY A 132 3.65 -5.81 -0.53
C GLY A 132 2.66 -6.00 0.61
N LEU A 133 2.65 -5.06 1.58
CA LEU A 133 1.73 -5.08 2.72
C LEU A 133 0.28 -4.79 2.30
N SER A 134 0.06 -3.91 1.33
CA SER A 134 -1.27 -3.66 0.74
C SER A 134 -1.82 -4.91 0.04
N ASN A 135 -0.99 -5.62 -0.71
CA ASN A 135 -1.36 -6.89 -1.32
C ASN A 135 -1.69 -7.94 -0.25
N ALA A 136 -0.91 -8.03 0.83
CA ALA A 136 -1.20 -8.95 1.93
C ALA A 136 -2.55 -8.63 2.61
N LEU A 137 -2.85 -7.35 2.86
CA LEU A 137 -4.16 -6.93 3.39
C LEU A 137 -5.32 -7.37 2.50
N ARG A 138 -5.12 -7.29 1.18
CA ARG A 138 -6.14 -7.67 0.18
C ARG A 138 -6.31 -9.17 0.00
N HIS A 139 -5.28 -9.97 0.27
CA HIS A 139 -5.22 -11.35 -0.22
C HIS A 139 -4.90 -12.42 0.85
N ALA A 140 -4.34 -12.06 2.01
CA ALA A 140 -3.90 -13.03 3.00
C ALA A 140 -5.05 -13.59 3.88
N GLY A 141 -6.19 -12.91 3.91
CA GLY A 141 -7.29 -13.19 4.83
C GLY A 141 -7.17 -12.46 6.17
N GLU A 142 -8.27 -12.40 6.91
CA GLU A 142 -8.33 -11.70 8.20
C GLU A 142 -7.45 -12.38 9.25
N GLY A 143 -6.71 -11.59 10.05
CA GLY A 143 -5.83 -12.10 11.10
C GLY A 143 -4.55 -12.78 10.61
N ALA A 144 -4.32 -12.85 9.30
CA ALA A 144 -3.18 -13.57 8.73
C ALA A 144 -1.82 -13.04 9.23
N GLY A 145 -0.89 -13.97 9.46
CA GLY A 145 0.48 -13.66 9.85
C GLY A 145 1.31 -13.20 8.65
N VAL A 146 1.83 -11.97 8.67
CA VAL A 146 2.67 -11.41 7.60
C VAL A 146 4.06 -11.15 8.14
N ALA A 147 5.08 -11.72 7.49
CA ALA A 147 6.47 -11.52 7.85
C ALA A 147 7.15 -10.58 6.84
N VAL A 148 7.72 -9.49 7.34
CA VAL A 148 8.53 -8.55 6.57
C VAL A 148 10.00 -8.73 6.95
N ARG A 149 10.88 -8.92 5.99
CA ARG A 149 12.34 -8.90 6.19
C ARG A 149 12.98 -7.83 5.32
N VAL A 150 13.83 -7.02 5.93
CA VAL A 150 14.64 -6.01 5.25
C VAL A 150 16.08 -6.23 5.67
N GLU A 151 16.93 -6.68 4.76
CA GLU A 151 18.32 -7.02 5.08
C GLU A 151 19.29 -6.53 4.02
N VAL A 152 20.53 -6.26 4.42
CA VAL A 152 21.64 -6.03 3.47
C VAL A 152 22.49 -7.28 3.38
N ARG A 153 22.56 -7.87 2.19
CA ARG A 153 23.33 -9.09 1.91
C ARG A 153 24.13 -8.93 0.61
N ALA A 154 25.42 -9.21 0.68
CA ALA A 154 26.31 -9.22 -0.50
C ALA A 154 26.19 -7.98 -1.41
N GLY A 155 26.13 -6.78 -0.80
CA GLY A 155 26.01 -5.51 -1.55
C GLY A 155 24.62 -5.21 -2.11
N HIS A 156 23.60 -5.96 -1.71
CA HIS A 156 22.20 -5.76 -2.11
C HIS A 156 21.34 -5.51 -0.88
N LEU A 157 20.33 -4.66 -1.03
CA LEU A 157 19.18 -4.58 -0.15
C LEU A 157 18.18 -5.65 -0.59
N GLU A 158 17.89 -6.61 0.27
CA GLU A 158 16.90 -7.66 0.04
C GLU A 158 15.64 -7.38 0.88
N LEU A 159 14.49 -7.40 0.22
CA LEU A 159 13.18 -7.16 0.82
C LEU A 159 12.34 -8.42 0.61
N THR A 160 11.79 -8.95 1.69
CA THR A 160 10.85 -10.08 1.64
C THR A 160 9.56 -9.70 2.36
N VAL A 161 8.42 -9.97 1.73
CA VAL A 161 7.09 -9.94 2.37
C VAL A 161 6.43 -11.30 2.13
N ASP A 162 6.20 -12.04 3.20
CA ASP A 162 5.57 -13.35 3.19
C ASP A 162 4.20 -13.30 3.87
N ASN A 163 3.19 -13.88 3.25
CA ASN A 163 1.88 -14.12 3.86
C ASN A 163 1.37 -15.52 3.51
N PRO A 164 0.48 -16.14 4.31
CA PRO A 164 -0.14 -17.42 3.99
C PRO A 164 -0.81 -17.41 2.62
N LEU A 165 -0.75 -18.54 1.91
CA LEU A 165 -1.63 -18.75 0.77
C LEU A 165 -3.07 -18.89 1.27
N PRO A 166 -4.05 -18.20 0.65
CA PRO A 166 -5.43 -18.40 1.01
C PRO A 166 -5.85 -19.84 0.68
N SER A 167 -6.61 -20.45 1.59
CA SER A 167 -7.13 -21.83 1.45
C SER A 167 -8.14 -22.00 0.32
N VAL A 168 -8.73 -20.89 -0.14
CA VAL A 168 -9.60 -20.83 -1.32
C VAL A 168 -8.98 -19.84 -2.31
N PRO A 169 -8.84 -20.20 -3.60
CA PRO A 169 -8.39 -19.25 -4.61
C PRO A 169 -9.36 -18.06 -4.65
N ALA A 170 -8.89 -16.88 -4.24
CA ALA A 170 -9.68 -15.67 -4.41
C ALA A 170 -9.94 -15.47 -5.92
N THR A 171 -11.22 -15.35 -6.30
CA THR A 171 -11.58 -14.89 -7.65
C THR A 171 -10.86 -13.57 -7.88
N ARG A 172 -10.00 -13.51 -8.90
CA ARG A 172 -9.22 -12.30 -9.23
C ARG A 172 -10.15 -11.18 -9.68
N SER A 173 -10.76 -10.47 -8.75
CA SER A 173 -11.58 -9.29 -9.01
C SER A 173 -10.69 -8.05 -8.90
N GLY A 174 -10.21 -7.55 -10.04
CA GLY A 174 -9.74 -6.17 -10.20
C GLY A 174 -8.22 -5.96 -10.36
N GLY A 175 -7.82 -5.55 -11.57
CA GLY A 175 -6.68 -4.65 -11.87
C GLY A 175 -5.32 -4.91 -11.20
N GLY A 176 -4.60 -5.94 -11.65
CA GLY A 176 -3.28 -6.34 -11.11
C GLY A 176 -2.10 -5.45 -11.50
N HIS A 177 -2.15 -4.13 -11.24
CA HIS A 177 -1.04 -3.22 -11.55
C HIS A 177 0.07 -3.20 -10.48
N GLY A 178 -0.20 -3.68 -9.27
CA GLY A 178 0.75 -3.65 -8.15
C GLY A 178 2.06 -4.43 -8.40
N LEU A 179 1.94 -5.68 -8.86
CA LEU A 179 3.11 -6.54 -9.13
C LEU A 179 3.94 -6.06 -10.34
N PRO A 180 3.35 -5.72 -11.50
CA PRO A 180 4.09 -5.08 -12.60
C PRO A 180 4.79 -3.79 -12.19
N GLY A 181 4.16 -2.98 -11.32
CA GLY A 181 4.75 -1.75 -10.79
C GLY A 181 5.96 -2.00 -9.88
N ILE A 182 5.93 -3.05 -9.06
CA ILE A 182 7.10 -3.46 -8.25
C ILE A 182 8.24 -3.93 -9.17
N GLU A 183 7.94 -4.77 -10.16
CA GLU A 183 8.96 -5.29 -11.07
C GLU A 183 9.63 -4.17 -11.89
N SER A 184 8.84 -3.23 -12.39
CA SER A 184 9.35 -2.05 -13.09
C SER A 184 10.28 -1.22 -12.22
N ARG A 185 9.87 -0.90 -10.98
CA ARG A 185 10.69 -0.14 -10.02
C ARG A 185 12.01 -0.84 -9.70
N ALA A 186 11.97 -2.14 -9.40
CA ALA A 186 13.17 -2.91 -9.14
C ALA A 186 14.13 -2.86 -10.34
N ARG A 187 13.60 -3.03 -11.56
CA ARG A 187 14.39 -3.01 -12.79
C ARG A 187 15.07 -1.67 -13.05
N VAL A 188 14.38 -0.54 -12.81
CA VAL A 188 14.96 0.81 -12.96
C VAL A 188 16.19 1.01 -12.06
N LEU A 189 16.20 0.36 -10.89
CA LEU A 189 17.33 0.41 -9.96
C LEU A 189 18.41 -0.66 -10.23
N GLY A 190 18.31 -1.39 -11.34
CA GLY A 190 19.21 -2.52 -11.63
C GLY A 190 18.99 -3.75 -10.74
N GLY A 191 17.83 -3.82 -10.08
CA GLY A 191 17.42 -4.91 -9.21
C GLY A 191 16.50 -5.92 -9.87
N THR A 192 15.97 -6.84 -9.05
CA THR A 192 15.04 -7.90 -9.45
C THR A 192 13.89 -7.99 -8.47
N ALA A 193 12.71 -8.40 -8.94
CA ALA A 193 11.55 -8.67 -8.12
C ALA A 193 10.86 -9.94 -8.58
N HIS A 194 10.42 -10.76 -7.62
CA HIS A 194 9.69 -11.99 -7.84
C HIS A 194 8.52 -12.05 -6.85
N ALA A 195 7.34 -12.35 -7.35
CA ALA A 195 6.15 -12.56 -6.53
C ALA A 195 5.48 -13.88 -6.91
N GLY A 196 5.24 -14.75 -5.95
CA GLY A 196 4.61 -16.05 -6.22
C GLY A 196 4.54 -16.96 -5.00
N PRO A 197 3.91 -18.15 -5.16
CA PRO A 197 3.84 -19.14 -4.10
C PRO A 197 5.21 -19.76 -3.83
N VAL A 198 5.58 -19.87 -2.56
CA VAL A 198 6.78 -20.56 -2.06
C VAL A 198 6.34 -21.44 -0.88
N ARG A 199 6.24 -22.76 -1.11
CA ARG A 199 5.64 -23.71 -0.15
C ARG A 199 4.21 -23.26 0.20
N ASP A 200 3.94 -22.98 1.46
CA ASP A 200 2.61 -22.61 1.97
C ASP A 200 2.40 -21.08 2.08
N THR A 201 3.36 -20.28 1.60
CA THR A 201 3.27 -18.81 1.62
C THR A 201 3.25 -18.23 0.21
N TRP A 202 2.58 -17.09 0.06
CA TRP A 202 2.83 -16.16 -1.02
C TRP A 202 3.99 -15.26 -0.63
N ARG A 203 5.02 -15.21 -1.46
CA ARG A 203 6.24 -14.43 -1.23
C ARG A 203 6.38 -13.34 -2.28
N LEU A 204 6.54 -12.10 -1.82
CA LEU A 204 7.18 -11.04 -2.60
C LEU A 204 8.64 -10.95 -2.15
N HIS A 205 9.57 -11.10 -3.10
CA HIS A 205 11.00 -10.98 -2.86
C HIS A 205 11.62 -10.00 -3.86
N VAL A 206 12.34 -9.00 -3.36
CA VAL A 206 12.99 -7.98 -4.16
C VAL A 206 14.45 -7.84 -3.74
N ARG A 207 15.34 -7.74 -4.72
CA ARG A 207 16.77 -7.49 -4.51
C ARG A 207 17.19 -6.25 -5.26
N LEU A 208 17.71 -5.26 -4.55
CA LEU A 208 18.14 -3.98 -5.12
C LEU A 208 19.63 -3.77 -4.84
N PRO A 209 20.47 -3.45 -5.83
CA PRO A 209 21.89 -3.19 -5.58
C PRO A 209 22.06 -1.89 -4.77
N LEU A 210 22.93 -1.91 -3.77
CA LEU A 210 23.22 -0.70 -2.96
C LEU A 210 23.96 0.38 -3.75
N ARG A 211 24.65 -0.03 -4.82
CA ARG A 211 25.25 0.86 -5.81
C ARG A 211 24.44 0.71 -7.09
N ALA A 212 23.51 1.62 -7.32
CA ALA A 212 22.87 1.73 -8.61
C ALA A 212 23.94 2.20 -9.62
N THR A 213 24.21 1.40 -10.64
CA THR A 213 24.82 1.91 -11.88
C THR A 213 23.76 2.75 -12.57
N LEU A 214 23.79 4.06 -12.32
CA LEU A 214 23.08 5.06 -13.14
C LEU A 214 23.97 5.46 -14.31
#